data_AF-A0A1A9GKD9-F1
#
_entry.id   AF-A0A1A9GKD9-F1
#
_cell.length_a   1.000
_cell.length_b   1.000
_cell.length_c   1.000
_cell.angle_alpha   90.00
_cell.angle_beta   90.00
_cell.angle_gamma   90.00
#
_symmetry.space_group_name_H-M   'P 1'
#
loop_
_entity.id
_entity.type
_entity.pdbx_description
1 polymer ?
#
loop_
_entity_poly.entity_id
_entity_poly.type
_entity_poly.pdbx_seq_one_letter_code
_entity_poly.pdbx_strand_id
1 'polypeptide(L)'
;MTQQLRTSRAARSWARVSTRTTPLAAPGLDPAPDPTLAQARCDDLRDRHTAGLTRLMTSRDDLRGVHALADLVDDAVRWSA
;
A
#
# COMPACT_ATOMS: atom_id res chain seq x y z
N MET A 1 37.72 19.12 11.80
CA MET A 1 36.31 19.22 12.25
C MET A 1 35.39 18.93 11.07
N THR A 2 35.02 17.67 10.86
CA THR A 2 33.93 17.25 9.95
C THR A 2 33.50 15.84 10.35
N GLN A 3 32.52 15.76 11.26
CA GLN A 3 31.86 14.51 11.60
C GLN A 3 30.66 14.35 10.66
N GLN A 4 30.70 13.39 9.73
CA GLN A 4 29.53 12.92 9.00
C GLN A 4 29.19 11.52 9.50
N LEU A 5 28.20 11.46 10.39
CA LEU A 5 27.51 10.23 10.75
C LEU A 5 26.01 10.54 10.76
N ARG A 6 25.25 9.51 10.38
CA ARG A 6 23.79 9.32 10.55
C ARG A 6 22.95 9.65 9.32
N THR A 7 22.09 8.78 8.79
CA THR A 7 21.69 7.42 9.18
C THR A 7 20.87 6.85 8.03
N SER A 8 21.45 5.92 7.26
CA SER A 8 20.73 5.04 6.35
C SER A 8 19.99 3.97 7.17
N ARG A 9 18.74 4.20 7.59
CA ARG A 9 17.96 3.17 8.32
C ARG A 9 16.44 3.21 8.13
N ALA A 10 15.91 3.90 7.12
CA ALA A 10 14.47 3.84 6.82
C ALA A 10 14.14 2.97 5.58
N ALA A 11 15.04 2.84 4.62
CA ALA A 11 14.78 2.14 3.35
C ALA A 11 14.80 0.59 3.44
N ARG A 12 15.08 0.00 4.61
CA ARG A 12 15.32 -1.46 4.75
C ARG A 12 14.21 -2.27 5.42
N SER A 13 13.13 -1.65 5.94
CA SER A 13 12.13 -2.40 6.73
C SER A 13 10.90 -2.84 5.94
N TRP A 14 10.59 -2.24 4.79
CA TRP A 14 9.40 -2.58 4.00
C TRP A 14 9.57 -3.85 3.14
N ALA A 15 10.81 -4.25 2.85
CA ALA A 15 11.10 -5.46 2.07
C ALA A 15 10.80 -6.78 2.83
N ARG A 16 10.49 -6.72 4.13
CA ARG A 16 10.35 -7.90 4.99
C ARG A 16 8.95 -8.52 5.01
N VAL A 17 7.97 -7.87 4.38
CA VAL A 17 6.56 -8.31 4.29
C VAL A 17 6.26 -9.02 2.95
N SER A 18 7.27 -9.42 2.16
CA SER A 18 6.99 -9.98 0.81
C SER A 18 7.60 -11.35 0.49
N THR A 19 8.26 -12.05 1.40
CA THR A 19 8.89 -13.33 1.02
C THR A 19 8.52 -14.49 1.94
N ARG A 20 7.41 -15.14 1.60
CA ARG A 20 7.36 -16.60 1.68
C ARG A 20 6.67 -17.20 0.46
N THR A 21 7.19 -16.88 -0.73
CA THR A 21 7.02 -17.76 -1.89
C THR A 21 8.14 -18.79 -1.82
N THR A 22 7.81 -19.98 -1.32
CA THR A 22 8.66 -21.17 -1.42
C THR A 22 8.77 -21.54 -2.91
N PRO A 23 9.96 -21.51 -3.54
CA PRO A 23 10.07 -22.02 -4.89
C PRO A 23 10.24 -23.53 -4.80
N LEU A 24 9.19 -24.30 -5.12
CA LEU A 24 9.31 -25.73 -5.38
C LEU A 24 8.99 -26.00 -6.86
N ALA A 25 10.06 -26.35 -7.58
CA ALA A 25 10.12 -27.06 -8.85
C ALA A 25 9.52 -26.39 -10.12
N ALA A 26 10.41 -26.08 -11.08
CA ALA A 26 10.06 -25.84 -12.47
C ALA A 26 9.81 -27.18 -13.20
N PRO A 27 8.69 -27.29 -13.93
CA PRO A 27 8.79 -27.66 -15.34
C PRO A 27 7.83 -26.84 -16.21
N GLY A 28 8.38 -26.10 -17.17
CA GLY A 28 7.63 -25.22 -18.06
C GLY A 28 7.63 -23.78 -17.53
N LEU A 29 8.43 -22.92 -18.15
CA LEU A 29 8.55 -21.52 -17.79
C LEU A 29 7.21 -20.84 -18.12
N ASP A 30 6.29 -20.78 -17.16
CA ASP A 30 5.21 -19.81 -17.22
C ASP A 30 5.87 -18.44 -17.42
N PRO A 31 5.48 -17.66 -18.45
CA PRO A 31 6.06 -16.35 -18.65
C PRO A 31 5.86 -15.55 -17.36
N ALA A 32 6.96 -14.99 -16.84
CA ALA A 32 6.91 -14.14 -15.66
C ALA A 32 5.75 -13.13 -15.81
N PRO A 33 4.93 -12.92 -14.77
CA PRO A 33 3.77 -12.06 -14.88
C PRO A 33 4.20 -10.69 -15.41
N ASP A 34 3.51 -10.21 -16.45
CA ASP A 34 3.80 -8.91 -17.05
C ASP A 34 3.71 -7.84 -15.95
N PRO A 35 4.79 -7.11 -15.65
CA PRO A 35 4.82 -6.14 -14.56
C PRO A 35 3.77 -5.03 -14.76
N THR A 36 3.42 -4.71 -16.01
CA THR A 36 2.38 -3.75 -16.36
C THR A 36 1.01 -4.25 -15.94
N LEU A 37 0.74 -5.53 -16.19
CA LEU A 37 -0.54 -6.17 -15.85
C LEU A 37 -0.66 -6.39 -14.33
N ALA A 38 0.45 -6.69 -13.65
CA ALA A 38 0.50 -6.73 -12.19
C ALA A 38 0.22 -5.34 -11.59
N GLN A 39 0.81 -4.29 -12.15
CA GLN A 39 0.61 -2.90 -11.71
C GLN A 39 -0.85 -2.46 -11.93
N ALA A 40 -1.42 -2.71 -13.10
CA ALA A 40 -2.81 -2.38 -13.41
C ALA A 40 -3.81 -3.05 -12.43
N ARG A 41 -3.54 -4.30 -12.01
CA ARG A 41 -4.36 -4.98 -11.01
C ARG A 41 -4.25 -4.34 -9.63
N CYS A 42 -3.04 -3.93 -9.23
CA CYS A 42 -2.82 -3.23 -7.98
C CYS A 42 -3.53 -1.87 -7.96
N ASP A 43 -3.50 -1.14 -9.08
CA ASP A 43 -4.16 0.14 -9.21
C ASP A 43 -5.68 0.00 -9.20
N ASP A 44 -6.25 -0.96 -9.94
CA ASP A 44 -7.70 -1.27 -9.88
C ASP A 44 -8.17 -1.64 -8.47
N LEU A 45 -7.39 -2.44 -7.74
CA LEU A 45 -7.70 -2.78 -6.35
C LEU A 45 -7.65 -1.56 -5.44
N ARG A 46 -6.66 -0.68 -5.64
CA ARG A 46 -6.54 0.58 -4.88
C ARG A 46 -7.74 1.46 -5.15
N ASP A 47 -8.12 1.65 -6.41
CA ASP A 47 -9.23 2.50 -6.80
C ASP A 47 -10.55 2.02 -6.21
N ARG A 48 -10.83 0.71 -6.32
CA ARG A 48 -12.02 0.11 -5.71
C ARG A 48 -12.04 0.26 -4.19
N HIS A 49 -10.89 0.11 -3.55
CA HIS A 49 -10.76 0.29 -2.11
C HIS A 49 -11.00 1.73 -1.68
N THR A 50 -10.34 2.69 -2.33
CA THR A 50 -10.49 4.12 -2.07
C THR A 50 -11.94 4.56 -2.30
N ALA A 51 -12.58 4.14 -3.39
CA ALA A 51 -13.99 4.44 -3.65
C ALA A 51 -14.92 3.90 -2.55
N GLY A 52 -14.66 2.69 -2.05
CA GLY A 52 -15.39 2.10 -0.93
C GLY A 52 -15.23 2.89 0.37
N LEU A 53 -14.00 3.31 0.68
CA LEU A 53 -13.71 4.14 1.85
C LEU A 53 -14.38 5.51 1.74
N THR A 54 -14.33 6.16 0.58
CA THR A 54 -15.03 7.43 0.35
C THR A 54 -16.51 7.30 0.64
N ARG A 55 -17.18 6.27 0.09
CA ARG A 55 -18.62 6.04 0.33
C ARG A 55 -18.93 5.80 1.81
N LEU A 56 -18.09 5.03 2.49
CA LEU A 56 -18.24 4.76 3.91
C LEU A 56 -18.07 6.04 4.74
N MET A 57 -17.03 6.82 4.46
CA MET A 57 -16.74 8.07 5.17
C MET A 57 -17.76 9.18 4.88
N THR A 58 -18.41 9.17 3.72
CA THR A 58 -19.58 10.02 3.45
C THR A 58 -20.80 9.60 4.29
N SER A 59 -20.98 8.28 4.49
CA SER A 59 -22.11 7.76 5.26
C SER A 59 -21.90 7.90 6.78
N ARG A 60 -20.64 7.97 7.22
CA ARG A 60 -20.21 8.07 8.62
C ARG A 60 -19.57 9.43 8.90
N ASP A 61 -20.18 10.49 8.38
CA ASP A 61 -19.74 11.86 8.63
C ASP A 61 -19.72 12.19 10.14
N ASP A 62 -20.60 11.53 10.90
CA ASP A 62 -20.68 11.63 12.36
C ASP A 62 -19.41 11.24 13.12
N LEU A 63 -18.52 10.45 12.50
CA LEU A 63 -17.27 10.02 13.11
C LEU A 63 -16.08 10.96 12.84
N ARG A 64 -16.20 11.86 11.87
CA ARG A 64 -15.13 12.79 11.50
C ARG A 64 -14.91 13.81 12.62
N GLY A 65 -13.66 14.05 12.99
CA GLY A 65 -13.23 14.91 14.09
C GLY A 65 -13.53 14.37 15.49
N VAL A 66 -14.28 13.26 15.60
CA VAL A 66 -14.61 12.61 16.88
C VAL A 66 -13.76 11.36 17.08
N HIS A 67 -13.56 10.59 16.01
CA HIS A 67 -12.84 9.33 16.07
C HIS A 67 -11.56 9.40 15.24
N ALA A 68 -10.41 9.31 15.92
CA ALA A 68 -9.08 9.45 15.29
C ALA A 68 -8.84 8.51 14.09
N LEU A 69 -9.44 7.30 14.10
CA LEU A 69 -9.38 6.41 12.94
C LEU A 69 -10.11 6.96 11.71
N ALA A 70 -11.27 7.61 11.89
CA ALA A 70 -12.00 8.20 10.77
C ALA A 70 -11.20 9.36 10.18
N ASP A 71 -10.57 10.18 11.03
CA ASP A 71 -9.69 11.28 10.58
C ASP A 71 -8.47 10.77 9.82
N LEU A 72 -7.85 9.70 10.31
CA LEU A 72 -6.72 9.05 9.63
C LEU A 72 -7.13 8.49 8.27
N VAL A 73 -8.27 7.80 8.20
CA VAL A 73 -8.77 7.22 6.95
C VAL A 73 -9.15 8.31 5.96
N ASP A 74 -9.77 9.40 6.41
CA ASP A 74 -10.11 10.53 5.55
C ASP A 74 -8.86 11.21 4.97
N ASP A 75 -7.83 11.44 5.80
CA ASP A 75 -6.55 11.97 5.34
C ASP A 75 -5.88 11.01 4.34
N ALA A 76 -5.86 9.70 4.64
CA ALA A 76 -5.31 8.70 3.73
C ALA A 76 -6.04 8.66 2.37
N VAL A 77 -7.38 8.76 2.37
CA VAL A 77 -8.18 8.81 1.14
C VAL A 77 -7.86 10.09 0.36
N ARG A 78 -7.78 11.24 1.03
CA ARG A 78 -7.48 12.54 0.41
C ARG A 78 -6.15 12.54 -0.34
N TRP A 79 -5.14 11.82 0.14
CA TRP A 79 -3.83 11.72 -0.51
C TRP A 79 -3.70 10.55 -1.50
N SER A 80 -4.71 9.68 -1.59
CA SER A 80 -4.73 8.53 -2.51
C SER A 80 -5.41 8.81 -3.84
N ALA A 81 -6.11 9.94 -3.95
CA ALA A 81 -6.83 10.41 -5.14
C ALA A 81 -5.93 11.21 -6.09
#